data_AF-A0A4C1USC9-F1
#
_entry.id   AF-A0A4C1USC9-F1
#
_cell.length_a   1.000
_cell.length_b   1.000
_cell.length_c   1.000
_cell.angle_alpha   90.00
_cell.angle_beta   90.00
_cell.angle_gamma   90.00
#
_symmetry.space_group_name_H-M   'P 1'
#
loop_
_entity.id
_entity.type
_entity.pdbx_description
1 polymer ?
#
loop_
_entity_poly.entity_id
_entity_poly.type
_entity_poly.pdbx_seq_one_letter_code
_entity_poly.pdbx_strand_id
1 'polypeptide(L)'
;MAEGYSECSNNSQPSCVRSSGLDNVPPSYEGLGGIACPVLRLDPQDWMENNPVTAKIRSLYDCQLRLMHNMQPLPSGVDIANTVKYFSQTLLSVLKDVPRSPLEMIKDPVSDHERMGLYPNLDYKGLFNAISQLVDSAPHIQYGVQAFGQSVLQCLGCLLPFLEYDMIDNLPYLVAYCVAVFPVSLHQEILNLLCYYILPFTITRHYEGDEDDSQASQSVAAIVMMVFQHSNNPAHHCQLLECLMTMKPTIVKDLLCVIAYGTAGARLSAAKLMFYYWPAFDAQLFDRKGLLCKFSNDLVPFLCQRDMCPNAGSAEAAKVCYDHCISVTFASDTPPPLYLCIECANEIHREHPNQRFFDLLHPMQQVSMVCENKNCRSTDKLAYSICFSNECASYNGNHPIRYCQQCHANRHNSRRGGDHVVHTKLSHAWQMASDMQTNLVEAIISIFFLKRCPNAETLSRHESPDCGAKRGITHAQ
;
A
#
# COMPACT_ATOMS: atom_id res chain seq x y z
N MET A 1 54.95 -36.00 -3.76
CA MET A 1 55.95 -35.41 -2.84
C MET A 1 55.14 -34.63 -1.81
N ALA A 2 54.62 -35.32 -0.79
CA ALA A 2 55.25 -35.57 0.52
C ALA A 2 55.25 -34.30 1.39
N GLU A 3 54.31 -34.17 2.33
CA GLU A 3 54.45 -34.33 3.79
C GLU A 3 54.73 -32.98 4.48
N GLY A 4 54.20 -32.62 5.65
CA GLY A 4 53.54 -33.42 6.67
C GLY A 4 52.91 -32.60 7.82
N TYR A 5 52.45 -33.37 8.80
CA TYR A 5 51.73 -33.04 10.03
C TYR A 5 52.50 -32.18 11.03
N SER A 6 51.78 -31.47 11.91
CA SER A 6 52.21 -31.11 13.27
C SER A 6 51.01 -30.75 14.16
N GLU A 7 50.60 -31.69 15.01
CA GLU A 7 49.87 -31.44 16.27
C GLU A 7 50.87 -31.39 17.43
N CYS A 8 50.67 -30.48 18.39
CA CYS A 8 50.97 -30.73 19.80
C CYS A 8 50.27 -29.70 20.72
N SER A 9 49.66 -30.24 21.77
CA SER A 9 48.80 -29.62 22.79
C SER A 9 49.58 -28.97 23.95
N ASN A 10 48.99 -27.96 24.61
CA ASN A 10 48.54 -27.98 26.03
C ASN A 10 48.61 -26.61 26.78
N ASN A 11 47.47 -26.30 27.40
CA ASN A 11 47.23 -25.69 28.71
C ASN A 11 47.92 -24.38 29.15
N SER A 12 47.08 -23.35 29.35
CA SER A 12 47.10 -22.54 30.58
C SER A 12 45.79 -21.75 30.76
N GLN A 13 44.97 -22.17 31.71
CA GLN A 13 43.99 -21.34 32.45
C GLN A 13 44.74 -20.37 33.38
N PRO A 14 44.16 -19.22 33.83
CA PRO A 14 43.20 -19.27 34.95
C PRO A 14 42.12 -18.15 35.06
N SER A 15 41.15 -18.47 35.94
CA SER A 15 40.41 -17.61 36.90
C SER A 15 39.25 -16.71 36.45
N CYS A 16 38.07 -17.13 36.95
CA CYS A 16 36.83 -16.39 37.14
C CYS A 16 36.97 -15.25 38.18
N VAL A 17 36.34 -14.11 37.92
CA VAL A 17 35.72 -13.24 38.96
C VAL A 17 34.39 -12.70 38.40
N ARG A 18 33.36 -12.79 39.24
CA ARG A 18 31.95 -12.44 39.04
C ARG A 18 31.72 -10.94 38.75
N SER A 19 30.69 -10.65 37.97
CA SER A 19 29.88 -9.44 38.13
C SER A 19 28.39 -9.77 37.97
N SER A 20 27.66 -9.44 39.03
CA SER A 20 26.24 -9.53 39.33
C SER A 20 25.35 -8.65 38.45
N GLY A 21 24.10 -9.08 38.23
CA GLY A 21 22.99 -8.19 37.85
C GLY A 21 21.99 -8.80 36.88
N LEU A 22 21.16 -9.72 37.37
CA LEU A 22 19.92 -10.15 36.73
C LEU A 22 18.84 -9.06 36.85
N ASP A 23 17.87 -9.13 35.94
CA ASP A 23 16.51 -8.61 36.00
C ASP A 23 16.24 -7.17 35.53
N ASN A 24 15.76 -7.05 34.28
CA ASN A 24 14.70 -6.12 33.85
C ASN A 24 14.15 -6.55 32.48
N VAL A 25 13.45 -7.69 32.47
CA VAL A 25 12.46 -8.01 31.42
C VAL A 25 11.14 -7.38 31.88
N PRO A 26 10.44 -6.57 31.06
CA PRO A 26 9.14 -6.06 31.47
C PRO A 26 8.16 -7.25 31.64
N PRO A 27 7.32 -7.24 32.69
CA PRO A 27 6.55 -8.41 33.07
C PRO A 27 5.51 -8.75 32.01
N SER A 28 5.41 -10.04 31.74
CA SER A 28 4.28 -10.74 31.14
C SER A 28 2.96 -10.26 31.75
N TYR A 29 1.99 -9.98 30.88
CA TYR A 29 0.61 -9.68 31.25
C TYR A 29 -0.06 -10.90 31.91
N GLU A 30 0.19 -11.10 33.20
CA GLU A 30 -0.66 -11.87 34.10
C GLU A 30 -1.14 -10.91 35.20
N GLY A 31 -2.36 -10.38 35.07
CA GLY A 31 -2.88 -9.46 36.08
C GLY A 31 -4.05 -8.57 35.66
N LEU A 32 -5.07 -9.11 34.99
CA LEU A 32 -6.41 -8.52 35.02
C LEU A 32 -7.41 -9.61 35.40
N GLY A 33 -7.59 -9.78 36.71
CA GLY A 33 -8.75 -10.48 37.23
C GLY A 33 -9.98 -9.60 37.07
N GLY A 34 -11.00 -10.11 36.38
CA GLY A 34 -12.38 -9.85 36.76
C GLY A 34 -13.21 -8.89 35.90
N ILE A 35 -13.33 -9.14 34.61
CA ILE A 35 -14.67 -9.29 33.99
C ILE A 35 -14.59 -10.55 33.15
N ALA A 36 -15.02 -11.68 33.72
CA ALA A 36 -15.28 -12.86 32.93
C ALA A 36 -16.47 -12.55 32.01
N CYS A 37 -16.18 -12.05 30.80
CA CYS A 37 -17.11 -12.22 29.70
C CYS A 37 -17.29 -13.73 29.53
N PRO A 38 -18.53 -14.26 29.55
CA PRO A 38 -18.73 -15.66 29.26
C PRO A 38 -18.18 -15.88 27.86
N VAL A 39 -17.08 -16.62 27.75
CA VAL A 39 -16.75 -17.31 26.51
C VAL A 39 -17.97 -18.15 26.23
N LEU A 40 -18.82 -17.70 25.31
CA LEU A 40 -19.72 -18.60 24.62
C LEU A 40 -18.79 -19.56 23.88
N ARG A 41 -18.38 -20.63 24.57
CA ARG A 41 -17.94 -21.86 23.93
C ARG A 41 -19.18 -22.35 23.19
N LEU A 42 -19.37 -21.81 22.00
CA LEU A 42 -20.18 -22.45 20.99
C LEU A 42 -19.48 -23.77 20.68
N ASP A 43 -20.22 -24.86 20.83
CA ASP A 43 -19.70 -26.21 20.69
C ASP A 43 -19.11 -26.38 19.27
N PRO A 44 -17.86 -26.84 19.11
CA PRO A 44 -17.25 -27.05 17.80
C PRO A 44 -18.02 -28.03 16.90
N GLN A 45 -18.86 -28.88 17.49
CA GLN A 45 -19.69 -29.84 16.76
C GLN A 45 -20.83 -29.18 15.96
N ASP A 46 -21.40 -28.05 16.41
CA ASP A 46 -22.51 -27.38 15.72
C ASP A 46 -22.11 -26.75 14.38
N TRP A 47 -20.80 -26.51 14.16
CA TRP A 47 -20.27 -25.97 12.91
C TRP A 47 -20.07 -27.01 11.81
N MET A 48 -19.97 -28.31 12.15
CA MET A 48 -19.56 -29.34 11.19
C MET A 48 -20.72 -29.93 10.36
N GLU A 49 -21.96 -29.86 10.83
CA GLU A 49 -23.08 -30.54 10.15
C GLU A 49 -23.87 -29.68 9.16
N ASN A 50 -23.74 -28.35 9.19
CA ASN A 50 -24.32 -27.43 8.19
C ASN A 50 -23.56 -26.09 8.17
N ASN A 51 -22.32 -26.05 7.68
CA ASN A 51 -21.54 -24.80 7.73
C ASN A 51 -22.15 -23.71 6.81
N PRO A 52 -22.79 -22.66 7.37
CA PRO A 52 -23.41 -21.60 6.55
C PRO A 52 -22.38 -20.83 5.72
N VAL A 53 -21.11 -20.80 6.15
CA VAL A 53 -20.00 -20.17 5.42
C VAL A 53 -19.75 -20.89 4.11
N THR A 54 -19.56 -22.21 4.14
CA THR A 54 -19.31 -23.02 2.93
C THR A 54 -20.47 -22.95 1.94
N ALA A 55 -21.73 -23.01 2.43
CA ALA A 55 -22.91 -22.89 1.58
C ALA A 55 -22.98 -21.51 0.89
N LYS A 56 -22.67 -20.43 1.61
CA LYS A 56 -22.64 -19.08 1.04
C LYS A 56 -21.48 -18.87 0.06
N ILE A 57 -20.31 -19.47 0.29
CA ILE A 57 -19.20 -19.45 -0.67
C ILE A 57 -19.63 -20.13 -1.98
N ARG A 58 -20.27 -21.30 -1.90
CA ARG A 58 -20.85 -21.97 -3.09
C ARG A 58 -21.88 -21.10 -3.80
N SER A 59 -22.70 -20.35 -3.07
CA SER A 59 -23.64 -19.40 -3.67
C SER A 59 -22.94 -18.26 -4.43
N LEU A 60 -21.77 -17.80 -3.98
CA LEU A 60 -20.98 -16.81 -4.71
C LEU A 60 -20.46 -17.39 -6.04
N TYR A 61 -19.95 -18.63 -6.03
CA TYR A 61 -19.53 -19.32 -7.25
C TYR A 61 -20.70 -19.57 -8.20
N ASP A 62 -21.89 -19.94 -7.70
CA ASP A 62 -23.09 -20.06 -8.53
C ASP A 62 -23.47 -18.73 -9.21
N CYS A 63 -23.43 -17.62 -8.46
CA CYS A 63 -23.64 -16.29 -9.03
C CYS A 63 -22.61 -15.98 -10.13
N GLN A 64 -21.32 -16.26 -9.88
CA GLN A 64 -20.24 -16.06 -10.84
C GLN A 64 -20.48 -16.85 -12.14
N LEU A 65 -20.81 -18.14 -12.04
CA LEU A 65 -21.09 -18.99 -13.20
C LEU A 65 -22.31 -18.49 -13.98
N ARG A 66 -23.37 -18.07 -13.29
CA ARG A 66 -24.57 -17.53 -13.95
C ARG A 66 -24.26 -16.23 -14.71
N LEU A 67 -23.42 -15.36 -14.17
CA LEU A 67 -22.98 -14.13 -14.85
C LEU A 67 -22.15 -14.46 -16.10
N MET A 68 -21.13 -15.31 -15.97
CA MET A 68 -20.21 -15.64 -17.06
C MET A 68 -20.90 -16.38 -18.23
N HIS A 69 -21.93 -17.19 -17.93
CA HIS A 69 -22.66 -17.96 -18.93
C HIS A 69 -24.03 -17.37 -19.30
N ASN A 70 -24.38 -16.17 -18.80
CA ASN A 70 -25.67 -15.52 -19.01
C ASN A 70 -26.89 -16.42 -18.67
N MET A 71 -26.79 -17.21 -17.60
CA MET A 71 -27.86 -18.12 -17.17
C MET A 71 -28.93 -17.38 -16.37
N GLN A 72 -30.21 -17.56 -16.75
CA GLN A 72 -31.34 -16.89 -16.09
C GLN A 72 -31.83 -17.66 -14.84
N PRO A 73 -32.26 -16.96 -13.77
CA PRO A 73 -32.24 -15.50 -13.62
C PRO A 73 -30.83 -14.99 -13.36
N LEU A 74 -30.45 -13.90 -14.04
CA LEU A 74 -29.16 -13.24 -13.83
C LEU A 74 -29.08 -12.69 -12.39
N PRO A 75 -27.99 -12.97 -11.65
CA PRO A 75 -27.77 -12.38 -10.33
C PRO A 75 -27.71 -10.85 -10.40
N SER A 76 -28.40 -10.15 -9.48
CA SER A 76 -28.21 -8.71 -9.33
C SER A 76 -26.99 -8.42 -8.45
N GLY A 77 -26.34 -7.27 -8.67
CA GLY A 77 -25.24 -6.81 -7.82
C GLY A 77 -25.67 -6.58 -6.36
N VAL A 78 -26.95 -6.26 -6.12
CA VAL A 78 -27.49 -6.08 -4.77
C VAL A 78 -27.59 -7.42 -4.03
N ASP A 79 -28.01 -8.49 -4.71
CA ASP A 79 -28.11 -9.82 -4.11
C ASP A 79 -26.73 -10.38 -3.77
N ILE A 80 -25.76 -10.20 -4.67
CA ILE A 80 -24.37 -10.58 -4.43
C ILE A 80 -23.81 -9.74 -3.27
N ALA A 81 -24.03 -8.42 -3.27
CA ALA A 81 -23.61 -7.52 -2.20
C ALA A 81 -24.09 -7.98 -0.81
N ASN A 82 -25.37 -8.36 -0.68
CA ASN A 82 -25.92 -8.86 0.59
C ASN A 82 -25.23 -10.13 1.07
N THR A 83 -24.88 -11.03 0.14
CA THR A 83 -24.13 -12.26 0.46
C THR A 83 -22.70 -11.93 0.88
N VAL A 84 -22.05 -10.98 0.22
CA VAL A 84 -20.69 -10.52 0.56
C VAL A 84 -20.65 -9.80 1.91
N LYS A 85 -21.66 -8.99 2.23
CA LYS A 85 -21.80 -8.29 3.52
C LYS A 85 -21.88 -9.26 4.69
N TYR A 86 -22.55 -10.41 4.53
CA TYR A 86 -22.55 -11.46 5.55
C TYR A 86 -21.13 -11.88 5.94
N PHE A 87 -20.23 -12.04 4.96
CA PHE A 87 -18.84 -12.42 5.25
C PHE A 87 -18.10 -11.28 5.95
N SER A 88 -18.28 -10.04 5.51
CA SER A 88 -17.67 -8.87 6.19
C SER A 88 -18.08 -8.81 7.66
N GLN A 89 -19.36 -8.97 7.96
CA GLN A 89 -19.88 -9.00 9.35
C GLN A 89 -19.34 -10.20 10.14
N THR A 90 -19.26 -11.38 9.52
CA THR A 90 -18.71 -12.58 10.15
C THR A 90 -17.23 -12.39 10.50
N LEU A 91 -16.43 -11.87 9.57
CA LEU A 91 -15.00 -11.62 9.77
C LEU A 91 -14.76 -10.56 10.85
N LEU A 92 -15.52 -9.46 10.84
CA LEU A 92 -15.46 -8.44 11.89
C LEU A 92 -15.84 -9.02 13.25
N SER A 93 -16.86 -9.87 13.32
CA SER A 93 -17.25 -10.54 14.57
C SER A 93 -16.14 -11.44 15.10
N VAL A 94 -15.48 -12.22 14.24
CA VAL A 94 -14.33 -13.04 14.66
C VAL A 94 -13.19 -12.15 15.15
N LEU A 95 -12.91 -11.04 14.45
CA LEU A 95 -11.81 -10.14 14.77
C LEU A 95 -11.98 -9.49 16.15
N LYS A 96 -13.22 -9.25 16.63
CA LYS A 96 -13.51 -8.71 17.98
C LYS A 96 -12.88 -9.52 19.10
N ASP A 97 -12.82 -10.83 18.93
CA ASP A 97 -12.41 -11.76 19.99
C ASP A 97 -10.89 -12.07 19.94
N VAL A 98 -10.15 -11.45 19.02
CA VAL A 98 -8.72 -11.70 18.81
C VAL A 98 -7.90 -10.84 19.78
N PRO A 99 -7.11 -11.43 20.69
CA PRO A 99 -6.42 -10.69 21.75
C PRO A 99 -5.12 -9.99 21.31
N ARG A 100 -4.51 -10.42 20.20
CA ARG A 100 -3.27 -9.85 19.64
C ARG A 100 -3.55 -9.01 18.41
N SER A 101 -2.61 -8.19 17.95
CA SER A 101 -2.78 -7.40 16.72
C SER A 101 -2.34 -8.21 15.49
N PRO A 102 -3.28 -8.84 14.74
CA PRO A 102 -2.92 -9.68 13.61
C PRO A 102 -2.29 -8.89 12.46
N LEU A 103 -2.62 -7.60 12.32
CA LEU A 103 -2.06 -6.74 11.27
C LEU A 103 -0.56 -6.49 11.47
N GLU A 104 -0.11 -6.34 12.71
CA GLU A 104 1.33 -6.25 12.98
C GLU A 104 2.03 -7.59 12.72
N MET A 105 1.37 -8.71 13.02
CA MET A 105 1.88 -10.05 12.71
C MET A 105 1.96 -10.32 11.19
N ILE A 106 1.21 -9.62 10.35
CA ILE A 106 1.33 -9.75 8.88
C ILE A 106 2.67 -9.25 8.37
N LYS A 107 3.33 -8.29 9.03
CA LYS A 107 4.60 -7.74 8.51
C LYS A 107 5.75 -8.76 8.57
N ASP A 108 5.63 -9.76 9.44
CA ASP A 108 6.62 -10.82 9.63
C ASP A 108 6.02 -12.20 9.25
N PRO A 109 6.42 -12.77 8.09
CA PRO A 109 5.97 -14.09 7.64
C PRO A 109 6.19 -15.23 8.66
N VAL A 110 7.19 -15.14 9.54
CA VAL A 110 7.42 -16.16 10.58
C VAL A 110 6.24 -16.23 11.55
N SER A 111 5.54 -15.11 11.74
CA SER A 111 4.36 -15.00 12.57
C SER A 111 3.07 -15.51 11.90
N ASP A 112 3.10 -15.90 10.62
CA ASP A 112 1.90 -16.33 9.86
C ASP A 112 1.23 -17.55 10.51
N HIS A 113 2.00 -18.58 10.91
CA HIS A 113 1.43 -19.78 11.54
C HIS A 113 0.73 -19.44 12.87
N GLU A 114 1.34 -18.60 13.70
CA GLU A 114 0.73 -18.17 14.95
C GLU A 114 -0.50 -17.28 14.71
N ARG A 115 -0.44 -16.36 13.74
CA ARG A 115 -1.56 -15.50 13.35
C ARG A 115 -2.76 -16.34 12.93
N MET A 116 -2.54 -17.30 12.03
CA MET A 116 -3.62 -18.16 11.51
C MET A 116 -4.24 -19.04 12.60
N GLY A 117 -3.46 -19.41 13.63
CA GLY A 117 -3.95 -20.10 14.81
C GLY A 117 -4.88 -19.29 15.72
N LEU A 118 -5.03 -17.97 15.50
CA LEU A 118 -5.93 -17.10 16.27
C LEU A 118 -7.40 -17.21 15.79
N TYR A 119 -7.65 -17.81 14.63
CA TYR A 119 -8.96 -17.78 13.98
C TYR A 119 -9.62 -19.17 13.94
N PRO A 120 -10.95 -19.24 13.85
CA PRO A 120 -11.62 -20.50 13.53
C PRO A 120 -11.21 -21.02 12.15
N ASN A 121 -11.22 -22.34 11.98
CA ASN A 121 -10.83 -22.98 10.73
C ASN A 121 -11.96 -22.87 9.67
N LEU A 122 -12.10 -21.68 9.08
CA LEU A 122 -13.03 -21.38 8.00
C LEU A 122 -12.31 -21.36 6.64
N ASP A 123 -13.06 -21.52 5.56
CA ASP A 123 -12.53 -21.52 4.19
C ASP A 123 -12.24 -20.09 3.67
N TYR A 124 -11.27 -19.42 4.29
CA TYR A 124 -10.85 -18.06 3.93
C TYR A 124 -10.27 -17.99 2.51
N LYS A 125 -9.52 -19.03 2.11
CA LYS A 125 -8.97 -19.17 0.76
C LYS A 125 -10.08 -19.31 -0.28
N GLY A 126 -11.07 -20.17 -0.03
CA GLY A 126 -12.23 -20.34 -0.90
C GLY A 126 -13.06 -19.05 -1.03
N LEU A 127 -13.19 -18.29 0.06
CA LEU A 127 -13.85 -16.97 0.04
C LEU A 127 -13.04 -15.95 -0.78
N PHE A 128 -11.74 -15.81 -0.56
CA PHE A 128 -10.87 -14.92 -1.34
C PHE A 128 -10.98 -15.24 -2.84
N ASN A 129 -10.87 -16.50 -3.22
CA ASN A 129 -10.98 -16.94 -4.61
C ASN A 129 -12.36 -16.65 -5.21
N ALA A 130 -13.44 -16.85 -4.45
CA ALA A 130 -14.80 -16.54 -4.91
C ALA A 130 -14.96 -15.04 -5.16
N ILE A 131 -14.43 -14.19 -4.27
CA ILE A 131 -14.44 -12.74 -4.43
C ILE A 131 -13.62 -12.32 -5.64
N SER A 132 -12.40 -12.84 -5.81
CA SER A 132 -11.54 -12.55 -6.97
C SER A 132 -12.24 -12.85 -8.30
N GLN A 133 -12.89 -14.02 -8.44
CA GLN A 133 -13.61 -14.36 -9.66
C GLN A 133 -14.87 -13.51 -9.88
N LEU A 134 -15.52 -13.04 -8.81
CA LEU A 134 -16.63 -12.10 -8.90
C LEU A 134 -16.19 -10.71 -9.35
N VAL A 135 -14.99 -10.24 -8.95
CA VAL A 135 -14.41 -8.99 -9.44
C VAL A 135 -14.26 -9.03 -10.96
N ASP A 136 -13.74 -10.12 -11.52
CA ASP A 136 -13.66 -10.32 -12.99
C ASP A 136 -15.03 -10.35 -13.67
N SER A 137 -16.05 -10.78 -12.95
CA SER A 137 -17.43 -10.88 -13.45
C SER A 137 -18.19 -9.55 -13.37
N ALA A 138 -17.63 -8.52 -12.72
CA ALA A 138 -18.29 -7.24 -12.48
C ALA A 138 -18.85 -6.56 -13.75
N PRO A 139 -18.16 -6.57 -14.91
CA PRO A 139 -18.70 -6.00 -16.15
C PRO A 139 -20.01 -6.65 -16.65
N HIS A 140 -20.32 -7.86 -16.18
CA HIS A 140 -21.54 -8.59 -16.55
C HIS A 140 -22.73 -8.28 -15.63
N ILE A 141 -22.52 -7.53 -14.53
CA ILE A 141 -23.57 -7.16 -13.58
C ILE A 141 -24.40 -6.01 -14.16
N GLN A 142 -25.66 -6.28 -14.48
CA GLN A 142 -26.55 -5.30 -15.12
C GLN A 142 -27.12 -4.26 -14.15
N TYR A 143 -27.36 -4.64 -12.90
CA TYR A 143 -27.99 -3.78 -11.90
C TYR A 143 -27.29 -3.91 -10.55
N GLY A 144 -27.08 -2.79 -9.84
CA GLY A 144 -26.53 -2.79 -8.49
C GLY A 144 -25.00 -2.93 -8.39
N VAL A 145 -24.25 -2.67 -9.47
CA VAL A 145 -22.77 -2.78 -9.48
C VAL A 145 -22.08 -1.90 -8.42
N GLN A 146 -22.65 -0.72 -8.09
CA GLN A 146 -22.15 0.15 -7.03
C GLN A 146 -22.18 -0.55 -5.66
N ALA A 147 -23.34 -1.11 -5.28
CA ALA A 147 -23.50 -1.80 -4.00
C ALA A 147 -22.64 -3.07 -3.93
N PHE A 148 -22.52 -3.78 -5.05
CA PHE A 148 -21.61 -4.91 -5.20
C PHE A 148 -20.16 -4.50 -4.94
N GLY A 149 -19.66 -3.48 -5.65
CA GLY A 149 -18.28 -3.00 -5.52
C GLY A 149 -17.95 -2.56 -4.10
N GLN A 150 -18.81 -1.78 -3.44
CA GLN A 150 -18.62 -1.37 -2.04
C GLN A 150 -18.52 -2.57 -1.10
N SER A 151 -19.41 -3.55 -1.26
CA SER A 151 -19.41 -4.75 -0.41
C SER A 151 -18.17 -5.61 -0.64
N VAL A 152 -17.70 -5.72 -1.89
CA VAL A 152 -16.46 -6.43 -2.24
C VAL A 152 -15.25 -5.73 -1.63
N LEU A 153 -15.13 -4.41 -1.75
CA LEU A 153 -14.01 -3.66 -1.17
C LEU A 153 -13.95 -3.79 0.35
N GLN A 154 -15.10 -3.68 1.03
CA GLN A 154 -15.19 -3.92 2.47
C GLN A 154 -14.76 -5.34 2.83
N CYS A 155 -15.22 -6.36 2.07
CA CYS A 155 -14.86 -7.76 2.30
C CYS A 155 -13.36 -8.00 2.11
N LEU A 156 -12.75 -7.45 1.06
CA LEU A 156 -11.30 -7.55 0.82
C LEU A 156 -10.48 -6.92 1.95
N GLY A 157 -10.93 -5.78 2.48
CA GLY A 157 -10.33 -5.18 3.68
C GLY A 157 -10.47 -6.07 4.92
N CYS A 158 -11.67 -6.59 5.18
CA CYS A 158 -11.90 -7.52 6.29
C CYS A 158 -11.10 -8.82 6.16
N LEU A 159 -10.78 -9.26 4.93
CA LEU A 159 -10.09 -10.52 4.69
C LEU A 159 -8.60 -10.46 5.02
N LEU A 160 -7.92 -9.33 4.83
CA LEU A 160 -6.45 -9.21 4.97
C LEU A 160 -5.87 -9.95 6.21
N PRO A 161 -6.41 -9.79 7.43
CA PRO A 161 -5.91 -10.49 8.62
C PRO A 161 -5.98 -12.02 8.57
N PHE A 162 -6.90 -12.57 7.76
CA PHE A 162 -7.24 -14.00 7.67
C PHE A 162 -6.59 -14.70 6.47
N LEU A 163 -5.80 -13.98 5.67
CA LEU A 163 -5.18 -14.54 4.47
C LEU A 163 -3.85 -15.24 4.80
N GLU A 164 -3.54 -16.28 4.04
CA GLU A 164 -2.21 -16.91 3.97
C GLU A 164 -1.31 -16.12 3.01
N TYR A 165 0.00 -16.42 3.04
CA TYR A 165 1.04 -15.65 2.35
C TYR A 165 0.76 -15.44 0.83
N ASP A 166 0.31 -16.48 0.11
CA ASP A 166 0.06 -16.40 -1.33
C ASP A 166 -1.09 -15.43 -1.65
N MET A 167 -2.16 -15.44 -0.86
CA MET A 167 -3.25 -14.48 -1.03
C MET A 167 -2.87 -13.07 -0.57
N ILE A 168 -2.08 -12.92 0.51
CA ILE A 168 -1.59 -11.62 0.98
C ILE A 168 -0.78 -10.94 -0.12
N ASP A 169 0.09 -11.68 -0.80
CA ASP A 169 0.94 -11.13 -1.86
C ASP A 169 0.15 -10.71 -3.11
N ASN A 170 -0.98 -11.36 -3.39
CA ASN A 170 -1.85 -11.05 -4.53
C ASN A 170 -2.91 -9.96 -4.26
N LEU A 171 -3.28 -9.75 -3.00
CA LEU A 171 -4.34 -8.82 -2.61
C LEU A 171 -4.12 -7.37 -3.10
N PRO A 172 -2.92 -6.77 -3.02
CA PRO A 172 -2.69 -5.39 -3.49
C PRO A 172 -2.99 -5.22 -4.97
N TYR A 173 -2.58 -6.19 -5.81
CA TYR A 173 -2.86 -6.17 -7.23
C TYR A 173 -4.36 -6.35 -7.52
N LEU A 174 -5.04 -7.26 -6.82
CA LEU A 174 -6.49 -7.45 -6.96
C LEU A 174 -7.27 -6.16 -6.63
N VAL A 175 -6.92 -5.47 -5.54
CA VAL A 175 -7.55 -4.20 -5.18
C VAL A 175 -7.25 -3.12 -6.22
N ALA A 176 -6.02 -3.03 -6.71
CA ALA A 176 -5.67 -2.11 -7.81
C ALA A 176 -6.46 -2.41 -9.09
N TYR A 177 -6.65 -3.68 -9.41
CA TYR A 177 -7.41 -4.14 -10.57
C TYR A 177 -8.90 -3.76 -10.50
N CYS A 178 -9.46 -3.57 -9.30
CA CYS A 178 -10.82 -3.06 -9.14
C CYS A 178 -11.03 -1.71 -9.85
N VAL A 179 -9.99 -0.87 -10.01
CA VAL A 179 -10.07 0.40 -10.76
C VAL A 179 -10.42 0.17 -12.25
N ALA A 180 -10.09 -0.99 -12.81
CA ALA A 180 -10.37 -1.29 -14.21
C ALA A 180 -11.80 -1.80 -14.44
N VAL A 181 -12.44 -2.37 -13.42
CA VAL A 181 -13.73 -3.09 -13.58
C VAL A 181 -14.89 -2.45 -12.82
N PHE A 182 -14.63 -1.62 -11.80
CA PHE A 182 -15.67 -0.94 -11.03
C PHE A 182 -15.94 0.47 -11.54
N PRO A 183 -17.13 1.04 -11.27
CA PRO A 183 -17.45 2.42 -11.62
C PRO A 183 -16.47 3.44 -11.04
N VAL A 184 -16.26 4.55 -11.77
CA VAL A 184 -15.37 5.66 -11.35
C VAL A 184 -15.74 6.25 -9.98
N SER A 185 -17.01 6.19 -9.59
CA SER A 185 -17.49 6.58 -8.27
C SER A 185 -16.85 5.81 -7.11
N LEU A 186 -16.28 4.63 -7.37
CA LEU A 186 -15.59 3.81 -6.37
C LEU A 186 -14.08 3.98 -6.37
N HIS A 187 -13.48 4.70 -7.34
CA HIS A 187 -12.03 4.83 -7.44
C HIS A 187 -11.41 5.39 -6.15
N GLN A 188 -11.98 6.43 -5.54
CA GLN A 188 -11.44 6.98 -4.31
C GLN A 188 -11.45 5.96 -3.16
N GLU A 189 -12.51 5.16 -3.06
CA GLU A 189 -12.62 4.10 -2.03
C GLU A 189 -11.60 2.98 -2.26
N ILE A 190 -11.40 2.58 -3.52
CA ILE A 190 -10.36 1.61 -3.91
C ILE A 190 -8.97 2.12 -3.52
N LEU A 191 -8.65 3.37 -3.87
CA LEU A 191 -7.35 3.96 -3.56
C LEU A 191 -7.16 4.15 -2.05
N ASN A 192 -8.22 4.46 -1.30
CA ASN A 192 -8.16 4.55 0.15
C ASN A 192 -7.84 3.19 0.78
N LEU A 193 -8.55 2.14 0.35
CA LEU A 193 -8.29 0.77 0.79
C LEU A 193 -6.85 0.34 0.46
N LEU A 194 -6.42 0.57 -0.78
CA LEU A 194 -5.10 0.18 -1.26
C LEU A 194 -3.97 0.92 -0.52
N CYS A 195 -4.05 2.25 -0.44
CA CYS A 195 -2.91 3.09 -0.03
C CYS A 195 -2.77 3.18 1.49
N TYR A 196 -3.87 3.20 2.23
CA TYR A 196 -3.81 3.45 3.67
C TYR A 196 -4.03 2.21 4.52
N TYR A 197 -4.42 1.10 3.90
CA TYR A 197 -4.59 -0.17 4.59
C TYR A 197 -3.79 -1.30 3.97
N ILE A 198 -4.07 -1.71 2.73
CA ILE A 198 -3.46 -2.93 2.17
C ILE A 198 -1.94 -2.80 1.98
N LEU A 199 -1.47 -1.83 1.20
CA LEU A 199 -0.04 -1.69 0.88
C LEU A 199 0.87 -1.59 2.14
N PRO A 200 0.52 -0.79 3.18
CA PRO A 200 1.27 -0.71 4.44
C PRO A 200 1.65 -2.04 5.10
N PHE A 201 0.85 -3.09 4.92
CA PHE A 201 1.08 -4.39 5.54
C PHE A 201 1.58 -5.46 4.57
N THR A 202 1.47 -5.26 3.25
CA THR A 202 1.83 -6.30 2.27
C THR A 202 3.20 -6.08 1.64
N ILE A 203 3.53 -4.86 1.20
CA ILE A 203 4.78 -4.62 0.46
C ILE A 203 6.00 -4.48 1.37
N THR A 204 5.77 -4.31 2.67
CA THR A 204 6.78 -4.19 3.72
C THR A 204 7.11 -5.54 4.37
N ARG A 205 6.51 -6.65 3.89
CA ARG A 205 6.80 -8.01 4.36
C ARG A 205 8.23 -8.41 4.00
N HIS A 206 8.98 -8.88 4.99
CA HIS A 206 10.36 -9.36 4.83
C HIS A 206 10.42 -10.87 5.06
N TYR A 207 10.85 -11.63 4.06
CA TYR A 207 11.03 -13.08 4.18
C TYR A 207 12.48 -13.38 4.61
N GLU A 208 12.66 -13.95 5.81
CA GLU A 208 14.00 -14.27 6.33
C GLU A 208 14.76 -15.21 5.37
N GLY A 209 15.97 -14.80 4.97
CA GLY A 209 16.83 -15.60 4.08
C GLY A 209 16.56 -15.41 2.59
N ASP A 210 15.58 -14.60 2.20
CA ASP A 210 15.38 -14.18 0.82
C ASP A 210 16.08 -12.82 0.59
N GLU A 211 16.97 -12.76 -0.39
CA GLU A 211 17.58 -11.49 -0.80
C GLU A 211 16.59 -10.63 -1.61
N ASP A 212 15.53 -11.24 -2.12
CA ASP A 212 14.56 -10.63 -3.02
C ASP A 212 13.37 -9.98 -2.27
N ASP A 213 12.82 -8.92 -2.89
CA ASP A 213 11.59 -8.26 -2.46
C ASP A 213 10.41 -9.25 -2.40
N SER A 214 9.46 -9.06 -1.47
CA SER A 214 8.21 -9.84 -1.44
C SER A 214 7.48 -9.83 -2.78
N GLN A 215 6.69 -10.86 -3.08
CA GLN A 215 5.91 -10.89 -4.33
C GLN A 215 4.96 -9.68 -4.42
N ALA A 216 4.36 -9.24 -3.31
CA ALA A 216 3.63 -7.98 -3.26
C ALA A 216 4.50 -6.78 -3.69
N SER A 217 5.73 -6.69 -3.17
CA SER A 217 6.68 -5.62 -3.48
C SER A 217 7.16 -5.66 -4.94
N GLN A 218 7.31 -6.86 -5.53
CA GLN A 218 7.64 -7.03 -6.95
C GLN A 218 6.48 -6.64 -7.88
N SER A 219 5.23 -6.77 -7.42
CA SER A 219 4.02 -6.42 -8.20
C SER A 219 3.76 -4.91 -8.31
N VAL A 220 4.54 -4.06 -7.61
CA VAL A 220 4.32 -2.62 -7.51
C VAL A 220 4.27 -1.92 -8.88
N ALA A 221 5.15 -2.27 -9.82
CA ALA A 221 5.09 -1.70 -11.17
C ALA A 221 3.75 -1.98 -11.86
N ALA A 222 3.20 -3.19 -11.70
CA ALA A 222 1.90 -3.56 -12.25
C ALA A 222 0.75 -2.82 -11.56
N ILE A 223 0.80 -2.65 -10.24
CA ILE A 223 -0.16 -1.84 -9.47
C ILE A 223 -0.19 -0.39 -9.97
N VAL A 224 0.99 0.21 -10.13
CA VAL A 224 1.13 1.58 -10.66
C VAL A 224 0.58 1.66 -12.09
N MET A 225 0.90 0.69 -12.95
CA MET A 225 0.34 0.62 -14.31
C MET A 225 -1.19 0.57 -14.31
N MET A 226 -1.79 -0.30 -13.49
CA MET A 226 -3.25 -0.46 -13.41
C MET A 226 -3.93 0.85 -13.03
N VAL A 227 -3.49 1.49 -11.95
CA VAL A 227 -4.09 2.74 -11.49
C VAL A 227 -3.85 3.87 -12.49
N PHE A 228 -2.65 3.99 -13.06
CA PHE A 228 -2.34 5.08 -13.99
C PHE A 228 -3.03 4.93 -15.33
N GLN A 229 -3.33 3.70 -15.75
CA GLN A 229 -4.04 3.41 -16.98
C GLN A 229 -5.55 3.66 -16.86
N HIS A 230 -6.16 3.25 -15.74
CA HIS A 230 -7.62 3.22 -15.61
C HIS A 230 -8.19 4.40 -14.81
N SER A 231 -7.36 5.12 -14.05
CA SER A 231 -7.78 6.32 -13.35
C SER A 231 -7.38 7.58 -14.11
N ASN A 232 -8.35 8.42 -14.47
CA ASN A 232 -8.07 9.70 -15.13
C ASN A 232 -7.84 10.86 -14.15
N ASN A 233 -7.97 10.63 -12.84
CA ASN A 233 -7.79 11.64 -11.81
C ASN A 233 -6.31 11.68 -11.36
N PRO A 234 -5.58 12.79 -11.60
CA PRO A 234 -4.18 12.90 -11.16
C PRO A 234 -4.01 12.81 -9.64
N ALA A 235 -5.03 13.17 -8.86
CA ALA A 235 -5.02 13.05 -7.41
C ALA A 235 -4.86 11.58 -6.95
N HIS A 236 -5.51 10.64 -7.65
CA HIS A 236 -5.34 9.21 -7.38
C HIS A 236 -3.92 8.72 -7.70
N HIS A 237 -3.30 9.26 -8.75
CA HIS A 237 -1.92 8.91 -9.11
C HIS A 237 -0.93 9.41 -8.06
N CYS A 238 -1.12 10.64 -7.58
CA CYS A 238 -0.33 11.20 -6.47
C CYS A 238 -0.53 10.39 -5.20
N GLN A 239 -1.77 10.10 -4.79
CA GLN A 239 -2.07 9.31 -3.59
C GLN A 239 -1.33 7.97 -3.58
N LEU A 240 -1.41 7.20 -4.69
CA LEU A 240 -0.72 5.93 -4.80
C LEU A 240 0.80 6.09 -4.71
N LEU A 241 1.37 7.02 -5.47
CA LEU A 241 2.81 7.17 -5.52
C LEU A 241 3.38 7.69 -4.19
N GLU A 242 2.75 8.68 -3.57
CA GLU A 242 3.16 9.20 -2.26
C GLU A 242 3.07 8.11 -1.18
N CYS A 243 2.00 7.30 -1.20
CA CYS A 243 1.90 6.11 -0.35
C CYS A 243 3.09 5.17 -0.56
N LEU A 244 3.38 4.77 -1.80
CA LEU A 244 4.52 3.88 -2.11
C LEU A 244 5.87 4.50 -1.71
N MET A 245 6.03 5.81 -1.88
CA MET A 245 7.23 6.54 -1.47
C MET A 245 7.45 6.56 0.06
N THR A 246 6.42 6.26 0.87
CA THR A 246 6.57 6.13 2.33
C THR A 246 7.16 4.78 2.75
N MET A 247 7.09 3.76 1.88
CA MET A 247 7.39 2.37 2.24
C MET A 247 8.51 1.73 1.43
N LYS A 248 8.63 2.04 0.13
CA LYS A 248 9.56 1.37 -0.79
C LYS A 248 10.68 2.32 -1.24
N PRO A 249 11.90 2.22 -0.69
CA PRO A 249 13.04 3.07 -1.08
C PRO A 249 13.39 2.99 -2.57
N THR A 250 13.11 1.86 -3.20
CA THR A 250 13.44 1.55 -4.60
C THR A 250 12.29 1.82 -5.57
N ILE A 251 11.21 2.49 -5.16
CA ILE A 251 10.02 2.75 -6.00
C ILE A 251 10.33 3.46 -7.33
N VAL A 252 11.45 4.19 -7.42
CA VAL A 252 11.91 4.77 -8.68
C VAL A 252 12.22 3.71 -9.76
N LYS A 253 12.67 2.52 -9.36
CA LYS A 253 12.91 1.38 -10.27
C LYS A 253 11.59 0.90 -10.88
N ASP A 254 10.54 0.77 -10.08
CA ASP A 254 9.21 0.42 -10.55
C ASP A 254 8.66 1.51 -11.48
N LEU A 255 8.83 2.78 -11.12
CA LEU A 255 8.37 3.89 -11.96
C LEU A 255 9.10 3.94 -13.31
N LEU A 256 10.41 3.68 -13.34
CA LEU A 256 11.17 3.53 -14.58
C LEU A 256 10.68 2.33 -15.40
N CYS A 257 10.36 1.21 -14.75
CA CYS A 257 9.74 0.04 -15.41
C CYS A 257 8.40 0.41 -16.06
N VAL A 258 7.54 1.15 -15.37
CA VAL A 258 6.27 1.65 -15.92
C VAL A 258 6.50 2.57 -17.12
N ILE A 259 7.49 3.47 -17.06
CA ILE A 259 7.81 4.35 -18.19
C ILE A 259 8.34 3.54 -19.39
N ALA A 260 9.20 2.57 -19.14
CA ALA A 260 9.77 1.71 -20.16
C ALA A 260 8.70 0.86 -20.87
N TYR A 261 7.88 0.15 -20.11
CA TYR A 261 7.05 -0.96 -20.62
C TYR A 261 5.55 -0.75 -20.50
N GLY A 262 5.09 0.32 -19.86
CA GLY A 262 3.68 0.62 -19.67
C GLY A 262 2.94 1.00 -20.95
N THR A 263 1.61 0.99 -20.86
CA THR A 263 0.72 1.58 -21.85
C THR A 263 1.01 3.09 -22.00
N ALA A 264 0.56 3.69 -23.10
CA ALA A 264 0.80 5.11 -23.37
C ALA A 264 0.30 6.03 -22.23
N GLY A 265 -0.89 5.75 -21.69
CA GLY A 265 -1.48 6.49 -20.57
C GLY A 265 -0.66 6.35 -19.29
N ALA A 266 -0.37 5.11 -18.87
CA ALA A 266 0.42 4.85 -17.66
C ALA A 266 1.83 5.45 -17.75
N ARG A 267 2.50 5.31 -18.90
CA ARG A 267 3.82 5.88 -19.17
C ARG A 267 3.84 7.38 -19.00
N LEU A 268 2.84 8.08 -19.55
CA LEU A 268 2.78 9.55 -19.49
C LEU A 268 2.62 10.02 -18.04
N SER A 269 1.72 9.41 -17.28
CA SER A 269 1.49 9.73 -15.87
C SER A 269 2.73 9.44 -15.02
N ALA A 270 3.37 8.28 -15.23
CA ALA A 270 4.60 7.90 -14.55
C ALA A 270 5.76 8.86 -14.82
N ALA A 271 5.98 9.24 -16.09
CA ALA A 271 7.03 10.20 -16.42
C ALA A 271 6.77 11.57 -15.77
N LYS A 272 5.54 12.07 -15.82
CA LYS A 272 5.16 13.35 -15.18
C LYS A 272 5.45 13.34 -13.68
N LEU A 273 5.02 12.29 -12.98
CA LEU A 273 5.21 12.19 -11.53
C LEU A 273 6.66 11.93 -11.14
N MET A 274 7.43 11.18 -11.94
CA MET A 274 8.86 11.03 -11.73
C MET A 274 9.56 12.39 -11.75
N PHE A 275 9.31 13.21 -12.78
CA PHE A 275 9.89 14.55 -12.87
C PHE A 275 9.34 15.53 -11.82
N TYR A 276 8.14 15.28 -11.29
CA TYR A 276 7.55 16.07 -10.22
C TYR A 276 8.21 15.77 -8.86
N TYR A 277 8.30 14.50 -8.47
CA TYR A 277 8.74 14.11 -7.12
C TYR A 277 10.23 13.86 -6.98
N TRP A 278 10.96 13.47 -8.03
CA TRP A 278 12.41 13.25 -7.90
C TRP A 278 13.17 14.58 -7.99
N PRO A 279 14.10 14.85 -7.05
CA PRO A 279 14.94 16.03 -7.14
C PRO A 279 15.75 16.05 -8.45
N ALA A 280 15.78 17.21 -9.11
CA ALA A 280 16.39 17.36 -10.42
C ALA A 280 17.92 17.13 -10.39
N PHE A 281 18.43 16.51 -11.45
CA PHE A 281 19.87 16.48 -11.74
C PHE A 281 20.43 17.88 -11.98
N ASP A 282 19.69 18.68 -12.76
CA ASP A 282 20.02 20.06 -13.09
C ASP A 282 18.80 20.96 -12.84
N ALA A 283 18.95 21.90 -11.89
CA ALA A 283 17.91 22.86 -11.55
C ALA A 283 17.61 23.86 -12.68
N GLN A 284 18.58 24.11 -13.59
CA GLN A 284 18.42 25.04 -14.71
C GLN A 284 17.45 24.51 -15.77
N LEU A 285 17.24 23.20 -15.85
CA LEU A 285 16.27 22.60 -16.76
C LEU A 285 14.82 22.91 -16.35
N PHE A 286 14.56 23.12 -15.06
CA PHE A 286 13.23 23.33 -14.49
C PHE A 286 12.83 24.80 -14.31
N ASP A 287 13.77 25.74 -14.44
CA ASP A 287 13.51 27.20 -14.40
C ASP A 287 12.74 27.69 -15.65
N ARG A 288 12.54 26.81 -16.63
CA ARG A 288 11.57 27.03 -17.72
C ARG A 288 10.17 26.91 -17.13
N LYS A 289 9.57 28.05 -16.78
CA LYS A 289 8.23 28.34 -16.21
C LYS A 289 7.02 27.45 -16.61
N GLY A 290 7.16 26.46 -17.49
CA GLY A 290 6.12 25.52 -17.92
C GLY A 290 6.35 24.05 -17.57
N LEU A 291 7.41 23.66 -16.83
CA LEU A 291 7.68 22.25 -16.48
C LEU A 291 7.10 21.80 -15.13
N LEU A 292 6.74 22.73 -14.24
CA LEU A 292 6.09 22.38 -12.97
C LEU A 292 4.64 22.02 -13.24
N CYS A 293 4.37 20.72 -13.36
CA CYS A 293 3.00 20.21 -13.40
C CYS A 293 2.33 20.61 -12.08
N LYS A 294 1.33 21.50 -12.14
CA LYS A 294 0.46 21.77 -11.01
C LYS A 294 -0.56 20.66 -10.96
N PHE A 295 -0.39 19.75 -10.01
CA PHE A 295 -1.45 18.80 -9.67
C PHE A 295 -2.42 19.52 -8.73
N SER A 296 -3.67 19.71 -9.16
CA SER A 296 -4.72 20.08 -8.21
C SER A 296 -4.88 18.93 -7.22
N ASN A 297 -4.74 19.24 -5.94
CA ASN A 297 -4.87 18.27 -4.89
C ASN A 297 -6.36 18.16 -4.51
N ASP A 298 -7.14 17.52 -5.38
CA ASP A 298 -8.59 17.29 -5.18
C ASP A 298 -8.86 16.11 -4.23
N LEU A 299 -7.85 15.69 -3.44
CA LEU A 299 -8.00 14.65 -2.43
C LEU A 299 -8.91 15.15 -1.31
N VAL A 300 -10.03 14.46 -1.14
CA VAL A 300 -10.96 14.71 -0.04
C VAL A 300 -10.31 14.18 1.24
N PRO A 301 -10.13 15.02 2.29
CA PRO A 301 -9.62 14.55 3.57
C PRO A 301 -10.49 13.45 4.15
N PHE A 302 -9.88 12.51 4.88
CA PHE A 302 -10.66 11.58 5.70
C PHE A 302 -11.43 12.35 6.76
N LEU A 303 -12.66 11.93 7.02
CA LEU A 303 -13.43 12.41 8.17
C LEU A 303 -13.23 11.46 9.34
N CYS A 304 -13.45 11.97 10.56
CA CYS A 304 -13.46 11.15 11.75
C CYS A 304 -14.55 10.07 11.64
N GLN A 305 -14.15 8.81 11.84
CA GLN A 305 -15.00 7.63 11.67
C GLN A 305 -15.56 7.08 12.99
N ARG A 306 -15.23 7.69 14.13
CA ARG A 306 -15.80 7.27 15.41
C ARG A 306 -17.31 7.49 15.39
N ASP A 307 -18.07 6.44 15.70
CA ASP A 307 -19.54 6.43 15.66
C ASP A 307 -20.15 7.56 16.51
N MET A 308 -19.55 7.84 17.66
CA MET A 308 -19.97 8.87 18.62
C MET A 308 -19.07 10.11 18.60
N CYS A 309 -18.58 10.52 17.42
CA CYS A 309 -17.83 11.78 17.27
C CYS A 309 -18.76 13.00 17.49
N PRO A 310 -18.44 13.93 18.42
CA PRO A 310 -19.25 15.15 18.64
C PRO A 310 -19.40 16.04 17.39
N ASN A 311 -18.43 15.96 16.48
CA ASN A 311 -18.32 16.77 15.27
C ASN A 311 -18.46 15.90 13.99
N ALA A 312 -19.22 14.79 14.07
CA ALA A 312 -19.42 13.86 12.96
C ALA A 312 -19.83 14.58 11.66
N GLY A 313 -19.25 14.15 10.54
CA GLY A 313 -19.50 14.74 9.22
C GLY A 313 -18.76 16.04 8.91
N SER A 314 -18.03 16.63 9.87
CA SER A 314 -17.24 17.85 9.64
C SER A 314 -15.81 17.78 10.17
N ALA A 315 -15.56 16.94 11.18
CA ALA A 315 -14.22 16.78 11.74
C ALA A 315 -13.31 16.00 10.79
N GLU A 316 -12.28 16.65 10.27
CA GLU A 316 -11.21 16.01 9.53
C GLU A 316 -10.39 15.08 10.44
N ALA A 317 -10.05 13.91 9.92
CA ALA A 317 -9.16 12.99 10.59
C ALA A 317 -7.71 13.48 10.47
N ALA A 318 -7.00 13.40 11.59
CA ALA A 318 -5.57 13.72 11.66
C ALA A 318 -4.74 12.52 12.14
N LYS A 319 -5.41 11.51 12.70
CA LYS A 319 -4.80 10.32 13.27
C LYS A 319 -5.41 9.06 12.65
N VAL A 320 -4.60 8.00 12.58
CA VAL A 320 -5.03 6.67 12.17
C VAL A 320 -4.62 5.64 13.22
N CYS A 321 -5.53 4.69 13.49
CA CYS A 321 -5.29 3.54 14.35
C CYS A 321 -5.45 2.25 13.55
N TYR A 322 -4.46 1.38 13.61
CA TYR A 322 -4.48 0.07 12.95
C TYR A 322 -4.92 -1.06 13.88
N ASP A 323 -5.08 -0.79 15.17
CA ASP A 323 -5.53 -1.80 16.12
C ASP A 323 -7.00 -2.15 15.88
N HIS A 324 -7.26 -3.45 15.72
CA HIS A 324 -8.59 -3.96 15.39
C HIS A 324 -9.56 -3.89 16.55
N CYS A 325 -9.10 -4.08 17.79
CA CYS A 325 -9.95 -3.92 18.97
C CYS A 325 -10.46 -2.48 19.07
N ILE A 326 -9.59 -1.49 18.86
CA ILE A 326 -9.99 -0.08 18.84
C ILE A 326 -10.93 0.22 17.68
N SER A 327 -10.57 -0.22 16.47
CA SER A 327 -11.40 0.02 15.28
C SER A 327 -12.82 -0.51 15.46
N VAL A 328 -12.94 -1.76 15.90
CA VAL A 328 -14.24 -2.43 16.03
C VAL A 328 -15.04 -1.95 17.26
N THR A 329 -14.37 -1.46 18.31
CA THR A 329 -15.04 -0.89 19.49
C THR A 329 -15.65 0.48 19.19
N PHE A 330 -14.95 1.31 18.40
CA PHE A 330 -15.32 2.72 18.19
C PHE A 330 -15.93 3.00 16.81
N ALA A 331 -15.91 2.04 15.89
CA ALA A 331 -16.58 2.07 14.59
C ALA A 331 -17.06 0.65 14.20
N SER A 332 -18.29 0.30 14.58
CA SER A 332 -18.73 -1.11 14.64
C SER A 332 -18.83 -1.84 13.29
N ASP A 333 -18.96 -1.09 12.19
CA ASP A 333 -19.21 -1.63 10.85
C ASP A 333 -18.01 -1.52 9.90
N THR A 334 -16.92 -0.88 10.32
CA THR A 334 -15.73 -0.67 9.48
C THR A 334 -14.55 -1.49 9.98
N PRO A 335 -13.88 -2.26 9.11
CA PRO A 335 -12.61 -2.88 9.48
C PRO A 335 -11.56 -1.79 9.75
N PRO A 336 -10.45 -2.15 10.41
CA PRO A 336 -9.27 -1.30 10.44
C PRO A 336 -8.86 -0.83 9.03
N PRO A 337 -8.22 0.36 8.91
CA PRO A 337 -7.86 1.26 10.00
C PRO A 337 -8.97 2.25 10.38
N LEU A 338 -8.97 2.68 11.64
CA LEU A 338 -9.86 3.71 12.16
C LEU A 338 -9.23 5.10 12.03
N TYR A 339 -9.87 5.98 11.25
CA TYR A 339 -9.46 7.39 11.11
C TYR A 339 -10.16 8.29 12.13
N LEU A 340 -9.38 9.12 12.83
CA LEU A 340 -9.85 9.90 13.97
C LEU A 340 -9.40 11.37 13.86
N CYS A 341 -10.29 12.28 14.26
CA CYS A 341 -9.88 13.64 14.58
C CYS A 341 -9.01 13.65 15.85
N ILE A 342 -8.27 14.73 16.07
CA ILE A 342 -7.34 14.86 17.21
C ILE A 342 -8.06 14.66 18.55
N GLU A 343 -9.27 15.22 18.70
CA GLU A 343 -10.06 15.13 19.93
C GLU A 343 -10.44 13.69 20.25
N CYS A 344 -11.01 12.96 19.28
CA CYS A 344 -11.41 11.56 19.46
C CYS A 344 -10.20 10.66 19.70
N ALA A 345 -9.08 10.88 19.00
CA ALA A 345 -7.85 10.13 19.24
C ALA A 345 -7.32 10.32 20.67
N ASN A 346 -7.33 11.56 21.18
CA ASN A 346 -6.90 11.86 22.54
C ASN A 346 -7.84 11.32 23.62
N GLU A 347 -9.15 11.24 23.34
CA GLU A 347 -10.12 10.57 24.22
C GLU A 347 -9.86 9.07 24.31
N ILE A 348 -9.79 8.40 23.16
CA ILE A 348 -9.55 6.96 23.12
C ILE A 348 -8.18 6.63 23.73
N HIS A 349 -7.14 7.43 23.47
CA HIS A 349 -5.82 7.20 24.06
C HIS A 349 -5.80 7.33 25.59
N ARG A 350 -6.65 8.18 26.19
CA ARG A 350 -6.78 8.26 27.66
C ARG A 350 -7.40 6.99 28.25
N GLU A 351 -8.33 6.37 27.54
CA GLU A 351 -8.98 5.11 27.94
C GLU A 351 -8.10 3.89 27.62
N HIS A 352 -7.29 3.99 26.56
CA HIS A 352 -6.43 2.93 26.04
C HIS A 352 -4.97 3.42 25.82
N PRO A 353 -4.21 3.66 26.91
CA PRO A 353 -2.89 4.30 26.83
C PRO A 353 -1.82 3.47 26.12
N ASN A 354 -2.01 2.16 26.02
CA ASN A 354 -1.09 1.26 25.33
C ASN A 354 -1.27 1.27 23.79
N GLN A 355 -2.33 1.92 23.29
CA GLN A 355 -2.66 1.92 21.87
C GLN A 355 -1.94 3.03 21.11
N ARG A 356 -1.50 2.71 19.90
CA ARG A 356 -0.72 3.61 19.05
C ARG A 356 -1.61 4.29 18.01
N PHE A 357 -1.46 5.60 17.91
CA PHE A 357 -2.10 6.44 16.91
C PHE A 357 -1.04 7.12 16.07
N PHE A 358 -1.12 7.00 14.76
CA PHE A 358 -0.16 7.56 13.83
C PHE A 358 -0.70 8.83 13.20
N ASP A 359 0.18 9.81 12.97
CA ASP A 359 -0.17 11.00 12.19
C ASP A 359 -0.46 10.65 10.74
N LEU A 360 -1.52 11.26 10.20
CA LEU A 360 -1.80 11.23 8.78
C LEU A 360 -0.93 12.24 8.05
N LEU A 361 -0.22 11.78 7.02
CA LEU A 361 0.48 12.67 6.11
C LEU A 361 -0.51 13.39 5.22
N HIS A 362 -0.32 14.70 5.08
CA HIS A 362 -1.05 15.48 4.09
C HIS A 362 -0.34 15.38 2.74
N PRO A 363 -1.10 15.25 1.63
CA PRO A 363 -0.48 15.09 0.32
C PRO A 363 0.35 16.32 -0.06
N MET A 364 1.38 16.18 -0.88
CA MET A 364 2.19 17.33 -1.28
C MET A 364 1.38 18.31 -2.13
N GLN A 365 1.21 19.54 -1.66
CA GLN A 365 0.49 20.59 -2.40
C GLN A 365 1.31 21.17 -3.56
N GLN A 366 2.59 21.44 -3.32
CA GLN A 366 3.52 21.91 -4.34
C GLN A 366 4.94 21.45 -4.02
N VAL A 367 5.57 20.77 -4.97
CA VAL A 367 6.94 20.31 -4.79
C VAL A 367 7.92 21.48 -4.93
N SER A 368 8.61 21.81 -3.83
CA SER A 368 9.68 22.81 -3.81
C SER A 368 10.95 22.32 -4.51
N MET A 369 11.61 23.22 -5.25
CA MET A 369 12.94 22.98 -5.85
C MET A 369 14.09 23.26 -4.88
N VAL A 370 13.78 23.81 -3.70
CA VAL A 370 14.74 24.16 -2.66
C VAL A 370 14.38 23.51 -1.32
N CYS A 371 15.32 23.50 -0.40
CA CYS A 371 15.16 23.01 0.97
C CYS A 371 14.00 23.71 1.69
N GLU A 372 13.11 22.91 2.25
CA GLU A 372 11.91 23.36 2.98
C GLU A 372 12.17 23.47 4.50
N ASN A 373 13.35 23.04 4.96
CA ASN A 373 13.74 23.25 6.35
C ASN A 373 13.83 24.75 6.67
N LYS A 374 12.90 25.23 7.50
CA LYS A 374 12.83 26.64 7.95
C LYS A 374 14.12 27.14 8.61
N ASN A 375 14.91 26.22 9.20
CA ASN A 375 16.18 26.53 9.86
C ASN A 375 17.41 26.25 8.98
N CYS A 376 17.24 26.11 7.66
CA CYS A 376 18.34 25.83 6.72
C CYS A 376 19.37 26.97 6.69
N ARG A 377 20.63 26.63 6.97
CA ARG A 377 21.80 27.55 6.90
C ARG A 377 22.73 27.28 5.73
N SER A 378 22.35 26.38 4.83
CA SER A 378 23.17 26.03 3.67
C SER A 378 23.23 27.19 2.67
N THR A 379 24.39 27.37 2.06
CA THR A 379 24.58 28.26 0.91
C THR A 379 23.94 27.66 -0.34
N ASP A 380 24.11 26.35 -0.55
CA ASP A 380 23.37 25.59 -1.56
C ASP A 380 22.06 25.06 -0.97
N LYS A 381 20.95 25.65 -1.42
CA LYS A 381 19.61 25.30 -0.96
C LYS A 381 18.87 24.38 -1.92
N LEU A 382 19.47 23.90 -3.00
CA LEU A 382 18.79 23.03 -3.96
C LEU A 382 18.30 21.76 -3.28
N ALA A 383 17.08 21.33 -3.62
CA ALA A 383 16.52 20.08 -3.14
C ALA A 383 17.43 18.90 -3.55
N TYR A 384 17.82 18.10 -2.57
CA TYR A 384 18.65 16.91 -2.74
C TYR A 384 17.86 15.64 -2.47
N SER A 385 16.99 15.68 -1.47
CA SER A 385 16.17 14.55 -1.06
C SER A 385 14.77 14.98 -0.69
N ILE A 386 13.81 14.06 -0.78
CA ILE A 386 12.48 14.15 -0.18
C ILE A 386 12.30 13.01 0.83
N CYS A 387 11.73 13.32 2.00
CA CYS A 387 11.45 12.35 3.06
C CYS A 387 9.97 12.35 3.40
N PHE A 388 9.39 11.15 3.48
CA PHE A 388 7.99 10.90 3.79
C PHE A 388 7.79 10.36 5.21
N SER A 389 8.82 10.31 6.07
CA SER A 389 8.62 9.85 7.44
C SER A 389 7.81 10.87 8.25
N ASN A 390 6.94 10.37 9.14
CA ASN A 390 6.15 11.21 10.04
C ASN A 390 7.04 12.13 10.89
N GLU A 391 8.21 11.65 11.33
CA GLU A 391 9.17 12.47 12.07
C GLU A 391 9.62 13.69 11.26
N CYS A 392 9.99 13.50 9.99
CA CYS A 392 10.40 14.60 9.13
C CYS A 392 9.23 15.50 8.71
N ALA A 393 8.09 14.90 8.37
CA ALA A 393 6.89 15.61 7.95
C ALA A 393 6.31 16.52 9.06
N SER A 394 6.50 16.16 10.33
CA SER A 394 6.10 16.99 11.48
C SER A 394 6.72 18.40 11.45
N TYR A 395 7.90 18.57 10.84
CA TYR A 395 8.54 19.88 10.68
C TYR A 395 7.96 20.73 9.54
N ASN A 396 7.08 20.15 8.73
CA ASN A 396 6.44 20.77 7.56
C ASN A 396 4.90 20.67 7.61
N GLY A 397 4.33 20.67 8.82
CA GLY A 397 2.88 20.60 8.99
C GLY A 397 2.28 19.30 8.43
N ASN A 398 2.96 18.17 8.68
CA ASN A 398 2.60 16.82 8.21
C ASN A 398 2.59 16.63 6.69
N HIS A 399 3.18 17.56 5.93
CA HIS A 399 3.53 17.32 4.54
C HIS A 399 4.93 16.68 4.44
N PRO A 400 5.17 15.79 3.46
CA PRO A 400 6.52 15.34 3.11
C PRO A 400 7.46 16.54 2.93
N ILE A 401 8.72 16.39 3.33
CA ILE A 401 9.68 17.50 3.40
C ILE A 401 10.90 17.26 2.51
N ARG A 402 11.30 18.30 1.77
CA ARG A 402 12.52 18.35 0.99
C ARG A 402 13.67 18.99 1.74
N TYR A 403 14.83 18.36 1.62
CA TYR A 403 16.07 18.84 2.21
C TYR A 403 17.12 19.10 1.14
N CYS A 404 17.91 20.17 1.32
CA CYS A 404 19.22 20.25 0.66
C CYS A 404 20.19 19.23 1.25
N GLN A 405 21.32 19.02 0.59
CA GLN A 405 22.30 18.01 0.98
C GLN A 405 22.75 18.15 2.45
N GLN A 406 23.04 19.38 2.91
CA GLN A 406 23.44 19.61 4.30
C GLN A 406 22.32 19.26 5.30
N CYS A 407 21.08 19.68 5.02
CA CYS A 407 19.95 19.36 5.91
C CYS A 407 19.63 17.86 5.90
N HIS A 408 19.76 17.21 4.74
CA HIS A 408 19.59 15.77 4.61
C HIS A 408 20.57 15.03 5.52
N ALA A 409 21.88 15.32 5.43
CA ALA A 409 22.90 14.66 6.27
C ALA A 409 22.69 14.91 7.78
N ASN A 410 22.20 16.09 8.15
CA ASN A 410 21.88 16.41 9.54
C ASN A 410 20.68 15.62 10.08
N ARG A 411 19.73 15.26 9.22
CA ARG A 411 18.48 14.58 9.59
C ARG A 411 18.55 13.06 9.41
N HIS A 412 19.36 12.59 8.47
CA HIS A 412 19.52 11.20 8.10
C HIS A 412 21.00 10.83 8.22
N ASN A 413 21.33 10.23 9.35
CA ASN A 413 22.67 9.73 9.66
C ASN A 413 22.57 8.52 10.60
N SER A 414 23.70 7.92 10.98
CA SER A 414 23.71 6.73 11.83
C SER A 414 23.05 6.90 13.21
N ARG A 415 22.75 8.13 13.65
CA ARG A 415 22.09 8.40 14.93
C ARG A 415 20.61 8.75 14.80
N ARG A 416 20.14 9.19 13.63
CA ARG A 416 18.79 9.73 13.42
C ARG A 416 18.32 9.46 11.99
N GLY A 417 17.08 9.01 11.84
CA GLY A 417 16.43 8.82 10.55
C GLY A 417 17.14 7.83 9.62
N GLY A 418 17.80 6.81 10.19
CA GLY A 418 18.44 5.75 9.42
C GLY A 418 17.44 4.74 8.84
N ASP A 419 16.25 4.66 9.44
CA ASP A 419 15.09 3.85 9.07
C ASP A 419 14.08 4.61 8.20
N HIS A 420 14.31 5.90 7.93
CA HIS A 420 13.45 6.69 7.07
C HIS A 420 13.57 6.25 5.62
N VAL A 421 12.43 6.11 4.94
CA VAL A 421 12.39 6.02 3.49
C VAL A 421 12.62 7.41 2.90
N VAL A 422 13.72 7.57 2.17
CA VAL A 422 14.15 8.84 1.58
C VAL A 422 14.47 8.64 0.10
N HIS A 423 13.97 9.56 -0.73
CA HIS A 423 14.23 9.54 -2.17
C HIS A 423 15.19 10.67 -2.52
N THR A 424 16.39 10.31 -2.97
CA THR A 424 17.43 11.26 -3.40
C THR A 424 17.39 11.48 -4.90
N LYS A 425 18.22 12.40 -5.38
CA LYS A 425 18.58 12.46 -6.81
C LYS A 425 18.95 11.07 -7.31
N LEU A 426 18.50 10.76 -8.52
CA LEU A 426 18.92 9.57 -9.24
C LEU A 426 20.45 9.55 -9.36
N SER A 427 21.06 8.37 -9.27
CA SER A 427 22.50 8.20 -9.50
C SER A 427 22.84 8.39 -10.97
N HIS A 428 24.14 8.53 -11.29
CA HIS A 428 24.56 8.50 -12.68
C HIS A 428 24.22 7.14 -13.31
N ALA A 429 23.80 7.13 -14.57
CA ALA A 429 23.40 5.90 -15.27
C ALA A 429 24.49 4.81 -15.26
N TRP A 430 25.77 5.19 -15.18
CA TRP A 430 26.91 4.27 -15.10
C TRP A 430 27.12 3.64 -13.71
N GLN A 431 26.46 4.18 -12.68
CA GLN A 431 26.51 3.71 -11.30
C GLN A 431 25.23 2.98 -10.88
N MET A 432 24.23 2.91 -11.78
CA MET A 432 23.00 2.16 -11.54
C MET A 432 23.24 0.67 -11.66
N ALA A 433 22.46 -0.13 -10.94
CA ALA A 433 22.38 -1.57 -11.16
C ALA A 433 21.88 -1.88 -12.60
N SER A 434 22.27 -3.04 -13.14
CA SER A 434 22.05 -3.39 -14.56
C SER A 434 20.58 -3.34 -14.97
N ASP A 435 19.69 -3.80 -14.10
CA ASP A 435 18.24 -3.79 -14.28
C ASP A 435 17.67 -2.37 -14.30
N MET A 436 18.10 -1.52 -13.37
CA MET A 436 17.70 -0.12 -13.31
C MET A 436 18.24 0.68 -14.50
N GLN A 437 19.49 0.42 -14.92
CA GLN A 437 20.08 1.03 -16.11
C GLN A 437 19.33 0.62 -17.38
N THR A 438 18.97 -0.66 -17.51
CA THR A 438 18.12 -1.15 -18.61
C THR A 438 16.81 -0.38 -18.61
N ASN A 439 16.06 -0.38 -17.51
CA ASN A 439 14.79 0.35 -17.41
C ASN A 439 14.94 1.84 -17.75
N LEU A 440 16.03 2.49 -17.35
CA LEU A 440 16.29 3.90 -17.69
C LEU A 440 16.45 4.12 -19.20
N VAL A 441 17.29 3.32 -19.87
CA VAL A 441 17.50 3.44 -21.33
C VAL A 441 16.19 3.22 -22.07
N GLU A 442 15.45 2.22 -21.63
CA GLU A 442 14.18 1.80 -22.23
C GLU A 442 13.10 2.87 -22.01
N ALA A 443 13.04 3.46 -20.82
CA ALA A 443 12.19 4.60 -20.49
C ALA A 443 12.50 5.81 -21.39
N ILE A 444 13.78 6.13 -21.61
CA ILE A 444 14.20 7.21 -22.50
C ILE A 444 13.70 6.95 -23.93
N ILE A 445 13.93 5.76 -24.48
CA ILE A 445 13.48 5.36 -25.82
C ILE A 445 11.96 5.49 -25.92
N SER A 446 11.23 4.96 -24.94
CA SER A 446 9.77 4.96 -24.90
C SER A 446 9.20 6.38 -24.83
N ILE A 447 9.79 7.30 -24.07
CA ILE A 447 9.39 8.72 -24.05
C ILE A 447 9.65 9.38 -25.40
N PHE A 448 10.82 9.14 -26.01
CA PHE A 448 11.15 9.70 -27.32
C PHE A 448 10.17 9.23 -28.41
N PHE A 449 9.78 7.96 -28.36
CA PHE A 449 8.81 7.41 -29.30
C PHE A 449 7.42 8.02 -29.10
N LEU A 450 6.94 8.12 -27.86
CA LEU A 450 5.64 8.72 -27.54
C LEU A 450 5.54 10.17 -28.03
N LYS A 451 6.63 10.94 -27.92
CA LYS A 451 6.69 12.32 -28.45
C LYS A 451 6.56 12.39 -29.97
N ARG A 452 7.09 11.39 -30.70
CA ARG A 452 7.01 11.34 -32.17
C ARG A 452 5.67 10.81 -32.66
N CYS A 453 5.08 9.86 -31.93
CA CYS A 453 3.84 9.18 -32.29
C CYS A 453 2.84 9.21 -31.11
N PRO A 454 2.11 10.32 -30.88
CA PRO A 454 1.24 10.47 -29.72
C PRO A 454 0.07 9.46 -29.66
N ASN A 455 -0.34 8.92 -30.81
CA ASN A 455 -1.46 7.97 -30.95
C ASN A 455 -0.99 6.51 -31.05
N ALA A 456 0.30 6.24 -30.85
CA ALA A 456 0.82 4.87 -30.83
C ALA A 456 0.52 4.22 -29.49
N GLU A 457 -0.71 3.74 -29.30
CA GLU A 457 -1.13 3.10 -28.05
C GLU A 457 -0.42 1.75 -27.82
N THR A 458 0.07 1.10 -28.88
CA THR A 458 0.70 -0.23 -28.82
C THR A 458 1.62 -0.52 -30.01
N LEU A 459 2.68 0.26 -30.23
CA LEU A 459 3.74 -0.17 -31.16
C LEU A 459 4.82 -0.94 -30.39
N SER A 460 4.85 -2.26 -30.56
CA SER A 460 6.02 -3.06 -30.20
C SER A 460 7.21 -2.55 -31.02
N ARG A 461 8.43 -2.66 -30.46
CA ARG A 461 9.67 -2.16 -31.08
C ARG A 461 10.00 -2.66 -32.48
N HIS A 462 9.23 -3.61 -33.00
CA HIS A 462 9.46 -4.24 -34.29
C HIS A 462 8.64 -3.66 -35.44
N GLU A 463 7.79 -2.66 -35.20
CA GLU A 463 7.08 -1.99 -36.29
C GLU A 463 7.70 -0.62 -36.59
N SER A 464 8.22 -0.48 -37.80
CA SER A 464 8.72 0.78 -38.35
C SER A 464 7.64 1.87 -38.21
N PRO A 465 7.98 3.09 -37.75
CA PRO A 465 7.04 4.18 -37.71
C PRO A 465 6.83 4.66 -39.15
N ASP A 466 5.87 4.07 -39.85
CA ASP A 466 5.33 4.67 -41.06
C ASP A 466 4.42 5.83 -40.62
N CYS A 467 5.05 6.87 -40.06
CA CYS A 467 4.42 8.16 -39.89
C CYS A 467 4.18 8.69 -41.30
N GLY A 468 2.99 8.43 -41.83
CA GLY A 468 2.52 8.98 -43.09
C GLY A 468 2.66 10.49 -43.10
N ALA A 469 3.80 10.96 -43.62
CA ALA A 469 3.98 12.31 -44.07
C ALA A 469 3.07 12.47 -45.29
N LYS A 470 1.79 12.79 -45.06
CA LYS A 470 0.98 13.46 -46.07
C LYS A 470 1.63 14.82 -46.32
N ARG A 471 2.62 14.86 -47.20
CA ARG A 471 2.96 16.06 -47.95
C ARG A 471 1.68 16.45 -48.67
N GLY A 472 0.99 17.46 -48.15
CA GLY A 472 -0.01 18.18 -48.91
C GLY A 472 0.68 18.78 -50.12
N ILE A 473 0.58 18.11 -51.26
CA ILE A 473 0.83 18.72 -52.56
C ILE A 473 -0.38 19.63 -52.78
N THR A 474 -0.25 20.91 -52.43
CA THR A 474 -1.12 21.95 -52.95
C THR A 474 -0.85 22.07 -54.43
N HIS A 475 -1.65 21.40 -55.26
CA HIS A 475 -1.85 21.83 -56.63
C HIS A 475 -2.81 23.03 -56.59
N ALA A 476 -2.26 24.23 -56.79
CA ALA A 476 -2.99 25.37 -57.31
C ALA A 476 -2.33 25.73 -58.64
N GLN A 477 -3.16 25.70 -59.69
CA GLN A 477 -2.97 26.13 -61.10
C GLN A 477 -1.54 26.23 -61.66
#